data_AF-A0A2H0B6D0-F1
#
_entry.id   AF-A0A2H0B6D0-F1
#
_cell.length_a   1.000
_cell.length_b   1.000
_cell.length_c   1.000
_cell.angle_alpha   90.00
_cell.angle_beta   90.00
_cell.angle_gamma   90.00
#
_symmetry.space_group_name_H-M   'P 1'
#
loop_
_entity.id
_entity.type
_entity.pdbx_description
1 polymer ?
#
loop_
_entity_poly.entity_id
_entity_poly.type
_entity_poly.pdbx_seq_one_letter_code
_entity_poly.pdbx_strand_id
1 'polypeptide(L)'
;MASEVTEIAVAIAQPLKVETGQILEYLKVHIGDVVTKQTVLAVKKGLFGLGGMELKSPVEGIVHNIDLENGVLIINLGSEKSILPAIANQKKEIITINPKPEKKYPTTTKYKRTAASQYETIEAIFGCGVAKGNGWLVEYNFDSNSILPEMEERIILATSMPTLAMIYKASAIGVAGIVVASKQVDAKFLQSVKQDLQGKSHLGFLVLPATTNLTTLHGVLIEIDGENKKLFVDKK
;
A
#
# COMPACT_ATOMS: atom_id res chain seq x y z
N MET A 1 23.82 -3.60 -10.86
CA MET A 1 23.40 -4.94 -11.31
C MET A 1 22.00 -5.16 -10.77
N ALA A 2 21.01 -5.35 -11.63
CA ALA A 2 19.64 -5.57 -11.19
C ALA A 2 19.56 -6.97 -10.57
N SER A 3 19.22 -7.04 -9.28
CA SER A 3 18.88 -8.30 -8.62
C SER A 3 17.56 -8.80 -9.19
N GLU A 4 17.61 -9.94 -9.86
CA GLU A 4 16.44 -10.60 -10.42
C GLU A 4 15.52 -11.04 -9.27
N VAL A 5 14.31 -10.50 -9.25
CA VAL A 5 13.32 -10.84 -8.23
C VAL A 5 12.65 -12.14 -8.66
N THR A 6 12.91 -13.22 -7.93
CA THR A 6 12.26 -14.51 -8.17
C THR A 6 11.03 -14.64 -7.29
N GLU A 7 9.86 -14.78 -7.90
CA GLU A 7 8.58 -15.03 -7.23
C GLU A 7 8.15 -16.48 -7.44
N ILE A 8 7.58 -17.08 -6.40
CA ILE A 8 7.01 -18.42 -6.42
C ILE A 8 5.57 -18.37 -5.93
N ALA A 9 4.66 -18.95 -6.73
CA ALA A 9 3.29 -19.20 -6.32
C ALA A 9 3.18 -20.53 -5.58
N VAL A 10 2.64 -20.49 -4.36
CA VAL A 10 2.38 -21.66 -3.52
C VAL A 10 0.87 -21.87 -3.43
N ALA A 11 0.38 -23.00 -3.95
CA ALA A 11 -1.04 -23.32 -3.91
C ALA A 11 -1.52 -23.60 -2.47
N ILE A 12 -2.60 -22.93 -2.05
CA ILE A 12 -3.18 -23.08 -0.69
C ILE A 12 -4.52 -23.84 -0.76
N ALA A 13 -5.38 -23.46 -1.70
CA ALA A 13 -6.73 -24.02 -1.83
C ALA A 13 -6.74 -25.54 -2.08
N GLN A 14 -5.98 -25.97 -3.08
CA GLN A 14 -5.94 -27.36 -3.53
C GLN A 14 -5.41 -28.32 -2.43
N PRO A 15 -4.27 -28.03 -1.74
CA PRO A 15 -3.81 -28.90 -0.66
C PRO A 15 -4.78 -28.96 0.52
N LEU A 16 -5.46 -27.86 0.87
CA LEU A 16 -6.32 -27.81 2.05
C LEU A 16 -7.76 -28.28 1.81
N LYS A 17 -8.17 -28.53 0.57
CA LYS A 17 -9.54 -29.01 0.37
C LYS A 17 -10.56 -27.87 0.42
N VAL A 18 -10.23 -26.64 0.04
CA VAL A 18 -11.06 -25.43 0.26
C VAL A 18 -11.24 -24.63 -1.03
N GLU A 19 -12.29 -23.82 -1.09
CA GLU A 19 -12.55 -22.90 -2.21
C GLU A 19 -11.49 -21.79 -2.27
N THR A 20 -11.14 -21.34 -3.47
CA THR A 20 -10.07 -20.35 -3.70
C THR A 20 -10.34 -19.04 -2.95
N GLY A 21 -11.59 -18.56 -2.98
CA GLY A 21 -12.00 -17.34 -2.27
C GLY A 21 -11.98 -17.42 -0.73
N GLN A 22 -11.84 -18.62 -0.16
CA GLN A 22 -11.89 -18.85 1.30
C GLN A 22 -10.51 -19.05 1.94
N ILE A 23 -9.43 -19.04 1.17
CA ILE A 23 -8.09 -19.37 1.71
C ILE A 23 -7.65 -18.46 2.86
N LEU A 24 -8.13 -17.20 2.92
CA LEU A 24 -7.81 -16.23 3.97
C LEU A 24 -8.14 -16.73 5.38
N GLU A 25 -9.23 -17.49 5.54
CA GLU A 25 -9.66 -18.01 6.84
C GLU A 25 -8.69 -19.06 7.41
N TYR A 26 -7.87 -19.65 6.55
CA TYR A 26 -6.97 -20.75 6.88
C TYR A 26 -5.52 -20.31 6.99
N LEU A 27 -5.15 -19.16 6.42
CA LEU A 27 -3.78 -18.64 6.47
C LEU A 27 -3.33 -18.35 7.92
N LYS A 28 -2.04 -18.60 8.17
CA LYS A 28 -1.32 -18.27 9.42
C LYS A 28 -0.28 -17.18 9.23
N VAL A 29 -0.09 -16.76 7.97
CA VAL A 29 0.84 -15.73 7.55
C VAL A 29 0.07 -14.61 6.84
N HIS A 30 0.65 -13.43 6.83
CA HIS A 30 0.14 -12.22 6.19
C HIS A 30 1.15 -11.71 5.16
N ILE A 31 0.69 -10.83 4.27
CA ILE A 31 1.58 -10.12 3.34
C ILE A 31 2.63 -9.35 4.16
N GLY A 32 3.90 -9.51 3.78
CA GLY A 32 5.06 -8.95 4.46
C GLY A 32 5.72 -9.90 5.48
N ASP A 33 5.07 -11.01 5.85
CA ASP A 33 5.67 -11.97 6.77
C ASP A 33 6.86 -12.69 6.12
N VAL A 34 7.94 -12.83 6.89
CA VAL A 34 9.08 -13.68 6.54
C VAL A 34 8.69 -15.14 6.80
N VAL A 35 8.90 -15.99 5.80
CA VAL A 35 8.61 -17.42 5.86
C VAL A 35 9.87 -18.24 5.63
N THR A 36 9.97 -19.35 6.35
CA THR A 36 11.01 -20.38 6.19
C THR A 36 10.34 -21.68 5.74
N LYS A 37 11.12 -22.69 5.32
CA LYS A 37 10.57 -24.02 4.98
C LYS A 37 9.85 -24.71 6.15
N GLN A 38 10.05 -24.23 7.38
CA GLN A 38 9.37 -24.72 8.58
C GLN A 38 8.09 -23.94 8.91
N THR A 39 7.90 -22.76 8.32
CA THR A 39 6.75 -21.90 8.59
C THR A 39 5.47 -22.55 8.10
N VAL A 40 4.47 -22.63 8.98
CA VAL A 40 3.12 -23.05 8.64
C VAL A 40 2.42 -21.89 7.93
N LEU A 41 2.11 -22.07 6.65
CA LEU A 41 1.42 -21.07 5.84
C LEU A 41 -0.07 -21.06 6.13
N ALA A 42 -0.67 -22.23 6.31
CA ALA A 42 -2.11 -22.35 6.50
C ALA A 42 -2.50 -23.64 7.26
N VAL A 43 -3.61 -23.57 7.98
CA VAL A 43 -4.18 -24.68 8.75
C VAL A 43 -5.68 -24.77 8.53
N LYS A 44 -6.14 -25.94 8.08
CA LYS A 44 -7.56 -26.30 8.10
C LYS A 44 -7.82 -27.25 9.26
N LYS A 45 -8.60 -26.80 10.24
CA LYS A 45 -9.00 -27.66 11.37
C LYS A 45 -10.03 -28.68 10.91
N GLY A 46 -9.87 -29.93 11.35
CA GLY A 46 -10.86 -30.98 11.17
C GLY A 46 -12.01 -30.86 12.19
N LEU A 47 -13.08 -31.63 11.95
CA LEU A 47 -14.23 -31.67 12.85
C LEU A 47 -13.81 -32.21 14.22
N PHE A 48 -14.10 -31.48 15.30
CA PHE A 48 -13.67 -31.81 16.67
C PHE A 48 -12.15 -31.95 16.89
N GLY A 49 -11.32 -31.35 16.02
CA GLY A 49 -9.86 -31.37 16.17
C GLY A 49 -9.18 -32.64 15.67
N LEU A 50 -9.93 -33.61 15.12
CA LEU A 50 -9.39 -34.81 14.49
C LEU A 50 -9.24 -34.57 12.97
N GLY A 51 -8.07 -34.91 12.42
CA GLY A 51 -7.84 -34.89 10.97
C GLY A 51 -7.63 -33.50 10.33
N GLY A 52 -7.05 -32.55 11.06
CA GLY A 52 -6.66 -31.25 10.50
C GLY A 52 -5.54 -31.35 9.46
N MET A 53 -5.49 -30.39 8.54
CA MET A 53 -4.46 -30.26 7.52
C MET A 53 -3.59 -29.05 7.82
N GLU A 54 -2.28 -29.24 7.70
CA GLU A 54 -1.27 -28.18 7.84
C GLU A 54 -0.47 -28.09 6.55
N LEU A 55 -0.31 -26.88 6.04
CA LEU A 55 0.51 -26.61 4.87
C LEU A 55 1.71 -25.76 5.27
N LYS A 56 2.92 -26.32 5.10
CA LYS A 56 4.19 -25.63 5.34
C LYS A 56 4.71 -24.98 4.06
N SER A 57 5.53 -23.95 4.21
CA SER A 57 6.17 -23.30 3.08
C SER A 57 7.16 -24.24 2.39
N PRO A 58 7.17 -24.33 1.05
CA PRO A 58 8.19 -25.07 0.31
C PRO A 58 9.51 -24.28 0.18
N VAL A 59 9.46 -22.97 0.43
CA VAL A 59 10.55 -22.02 0.17
C VAL A 59 10.73 -21.03 1.33
N GLU A 60 11.84 -20.32 1.32
CA GLU A 60 12.12 -19.22 2.24
C GLU A 60 11.99 -17.90 1.49
N GLY A 61 11.44 -16.88 2.12
CA GLY A 61 11.20 -15.60 1.47
C GLY A 61 10.23 -14.71 2.24
N ILE A 62 9.64 -13.76 1.54
CA ILE A 62 8.65 -12.82 2.08
C ILE A 62 7.33 -13.03 1.33
N VAL A 63 6.22 -13.13 2.07
CA VAL A 63 4.89 -13.18 1.47
C VAL A 63 4.62 -11.86 0.75
N HIS A 64 4.49 -11.90 -0.57
CA HIS A 64 4.30 -10.71 -1.40
C HIS A 64 2.82 -10.44 -1.68
N ASN A 65 2.05 -11.49 -1.99
CA ASN A 65 0.64 -11.35 -2.37
C ASN A 65 -0.18 -12.60 -1.99
N ILE A 66 -1.49 -12.44 -1.86
CA ILE A 66 -2.47 -13.52 -1.69
C ILE A 66 -3.47 -13.40 -2.84
N ASP A 67 -3.44 -14.36 -3.76
CA ASP A 67 -4.36 -14.42 -4.89
C ASP A 67 -5.57 -15.29 -4.51
N LEU A 68 -6.69 -14.63 -4.22
CA LEU A 68 -7.94 -15.27 -3.82
C LEU A 68 -8.72 -15.87 -5.00
N GLU A 69 -8.43 -15.43 -6.23
CA GLU A 69 -9.08 -15.97 -7.42
C GLU A 69 -8.53 -17.36 -7.70
N ASN A 70 -7.20 -17.51 -7.63
CA ASN A 70 -6.50 -18.76 -7.88
C ASN A 70 -6.21 -19.57 -6.60
N GLY A 71 -6.44 -19.00 -5.42
CA GLY A 71 -6.22 -19.66 -4.14
C GLY A 71 -4.74 -19.95 -3.85
N VAL A 72 -3.86 -19.02 -4.22
CA VAL A 72 -2.39 -19.16 -4.09
C VAL A 72 -1.76 -18.03 -3.27
N LEU A 73 -0.64 -18.34 -2.63
CA LEU A 73 0.20 -17.39 -1.90
C LEU A 73 1.46 -17.12 -2.74
N ILE A 74 1.78 -15.86 -3.01
CA ILE A 74 2.99 -15.47 -3.77
C ILE A 74 4.09 -15.13 -2.78
N ILE A 75 5.24 -15.80 -2.89
CA ILE A 75 6.42 -15.59 -2.04
C ILE A 75 7.56 -15.08 -2.91
N ASN A 76 8.15 -13.97 -2.50
CA ASN A 76 9.37 -13.42 -3.08
C ASN A 76 10.58 -14.00 -2.35
N LEU A 77 11.48 -14.65 -3.08
CA LEU A 77 12.64 -15.33 -2.48
C LEU A 77 13.76 -14.37 -2.06
N GLY A 78 13.74 -13.12 -2.57
CA GLY A 78 14.88 -12.21 -2.45
C GLY A 78 16.16 -12.77 -3.09
N SER A 79 17.22 -11.96 -3.11
CA SER A 79 18.55 -12.51 -3.42
C SER A 79 19.14 -13.11 -2.14
N GLU A 80 19.78 -14.29 -2.25
CA GLU A 80 20.29 -15.13 -1.12
C GLU A 80 21.08 -14.36 -0.05
N LYS A 81 21.65 -13.20 -0.38
CA LYS A 81 22.41 -12.34 0.54
C LYS A 81 21.58 -11.51 1.53
N SER A 82 20.26 -11.44 1.39
CA SER A 82 19.44 -10.48 2.15
C SER A 82 18.53 -11.09 3.21
N ILE A 83 18.51 -12.42 3.38
CA ILE A 83 17.52 -13.09 4.24
C ILE A 83 18.03 -13.35 5.67
N LEU A 84 19.33 -13.15 5.95
CA LEU A 84 19.92 -13.30 7.30
C LEU A 84 20.97 -12.18 7.49
N PRO A 85 20.66 -11.10 8.25
CA PRO A 85 20.41 -11.18 9.68
C PRO A 85 19.35 -10.16 10.19
N ALA A 86 18.07 -10.51 10.13
CA ALA A 86 17.01 -9.78 10.87
C ALA A 86 16.41 -10.60 12.04
N ILE A 87 16.94 -11.81 12.28
CA ILE A 87 16.35 -12.79 13.21
C ILE A 87 16.87 -12.64 14.67
N ALA A 88 17.76 -11.70 14.98
CA ALA A 88 18.35 -11.66 16.32
C ALA A 88 17.61 -10.83 17.38
N ASN A 89 16.73 -9.87 17.04
CA ASN A 89 16.37 -8.82 18.00
C ASN A 89 14.92 -8.29 17.99
N GLN A 90 13.92 -9.02 17.51
CA GLN A 90 12.53 -8.59 17.72
C GLN A 90 11.85 -9.40 18.82
N LYS A 91 12.08 -8.93 20.05
CA LYS A 91 11.21 -9.23 21.19
C LYS A 91 9.81 -8.73 20.85
N LYS A 92 8.88 -9.66 20.69
CA LYS A 92 7.48 -9.42 20.34
C LYS A 92 6.80 -8.61 21.46
N GLU A 93 6.79 -7.29 21.32
CA GLU A 93 6.00 -6.43 22.18
C GLU A 93 4.62 -6.26 21.52
N ILE A 94 3.59 -6.80 22.19
CA ILE A 94 2.21 -6.68 21.75
C ILE A 94 1.80 -5.23 21.99
N ILE A 95 1.88 -4.39 20.96
CA ILE A 95 1.33 -3.04 21.02
C ILE A 95 -0.19 -3.17 20.89
N THR A 96 -0.89 -3.00 22.01
CA THR A 96 -2.32 -2.71 22.01
C THR A 96 -2.54 -1.35 21.36
N ILE A 97 -2.91 -1.35 20.07
CA ILE A 97 -3.40 -0.15 19.40
C ILE A 97 -4.79 0.19 19.96
N ASN A 98 -4.81 1.11 20.91
CA ASN A 98 -6.04 1.83 21.25
C ASN A 98 -6.40 2.72 20.04
N PRO A 99 -7.56 2.53 19.38
CA PRO A 99 -7.99 3.43 18.32
C PRO A 99 -8.15 4.83 18.90
N LYS A 100 -7.28 5.75 18.45
CA LYS A 100 -7.37 7.17 18.76
C LYS A 100 -8.65 7.71 18.11
N PRO A 101 -9.43 8.59 18.77
CA PRO A 101 -10.71 9.05 18.24
C PRO A 101 -10.52 9.73 16.88
N GLU A 102 -11.41 9.42 15.92
CA GLU A 102 -11.47 10.03 14.60
C GLU A 102 -11.39 11.55 14.70
N LYS A 103 -10.27 12.14 14.25
CA LYS A 103 -10.20 13.58 13.98
C LYS A 103 -11.21 13.86 12.87
N LYS A 104 -12.24 14.68 13.13
CA LYS A 104 -13.16 15.16 12.10
C LYS A 104 -12.41 16.13 11.19
N TYR A 105 -11.92 15.64 10.07
CA TYR A 105 -11.35 16.46 9.03
C TYR A 105 -12.46 17.19 8.27
N PRO A 106 -12.39 18.51 8.08
CA PRO A 106 -13.41 19.26 7.37
C PRO A 106 -13.50 18.81 5.91
N THR A 107 -14.67 18.33 5.49
CA THR A 107 -14.92 17.75 4.16
C THR A 107 -14.99 18.76 3.02
N THR A 108 -14.82 20.06 3.25
CA THR A 108 -14.86 21.09 2.20
C THR A 108 -14.12 22.37 2.62
N THR A 109 -12.79 22.34 2.71
CA THR A 109 -12.02 23.59 2.73
C THR A 109 -11.94 24.15 1.31
N LYS A 110 -12.78 25.17 1.02
CA LYS A 110 -12.60 26.03 -0.16
C LYS A 110 -11.30 26.83 0.02
N TYR A 111 -10.20 26.32 -0.49
CA TYR A 111 -8.92 27.03 -0.50
C TYR A 111 -8.99 28.20 -1.48
N LYS A 112 -9.02 29.43 -0.96
CA LYS A 112 -8.96 30.66 -1.75
C LYS A 112 -7.51 30.89 -2.18
N ARG A 113 -7.11 30.42 -3.37
CA ARG A 113 -5.78 30.68 -3.93
C ARG A 113 -5.62 32.18 -4.16
N THR A 114 -4.67 32.79 -3.46
CA THR A 114 -4.26 34.17 -3.73
C THR A 114 -3.39 34.13 -4.99
N ALA A 115 -3.82 34.82 -6.05
CA ALA A 115 -3.15 34.84 -7.34
C ALA A 115 -1.77 35.49 -7.22
N ALA A 116 -0.70 34.69 -7.24
CA ALA A 116 0.68 35.15 -7.47
C ALA A 116 1.55 33.99 -8.00
N SER A 117 1.56 33.84 -9.33
CA SER A 117 2.66 33.50 -10.26
C SER A 117 3.87 32.61 -9.88
N GLN A 118 3.91 31.85 -8.79
CA GLN A 118 5.11 31.08 -8.39
C GLN A 118 4.93 29.56 -8.38
N TYR A 119 3.73 29.06 -8.68
CA TYR A 119 3.46 27.62 -8.68
C TYR A 119 3.65 27.02 -10.07
N GLU A 120 4.52 26.01 -10.18
CA GLU A 120 4.45 25.10 -11.32
C GLU A 120 3.18 24.27 -11.21
N THR A 121 2.47 24.11 -12.32
CA THR A 121 1.25 23.29 -12.37
C THR A 121 1.51 22.07 -13.23
N ILE A 122 1.23 20.88 -12.69
CA ILE A 122 1.32 19.61 -13.40
C ILE A 122 -0.09 19.06 -13.61
N GLU A 123 -0.42 18.70 -14.85
CA GLU A 123 -1.70 18.06 -15.18
C GLU A 123 -1.68 16.57 -14.85
N ALA A 124 -2.76 16.12 -14.23
CA ALA A 124 -2.97 14.73 -13.86
C ALA A 124 -3.96 14.04 -14.80
N ILE A 125 -3.82 12.73 -14.92
CA ILE A 125 -4.73 11.85 -15.68
C ILE A 125 -6.04 11.66 -14.89
N PHE A 126 -5.90 11.52 -13.58
CA PHE A 126 -7.00 11.31 -12.64
C PHE A 126 -6.74 12.06 -11.34
N GLY A 127 -7.81 12.48 -10.68
CA GLY A 127 -7.74 13.03 -9.34
C GLY A 127 -9.06 12.93 -8.59
N CYS A 128 -8.97 12.94 -7.27
CA CYS A 128 -10.09 13.19 -6.37
C CYS A 128 -9.60 13.79 -5.04
N GLY A 129 -10.49 14.50 -4.34
CA GLY A 129 -10.16 15.17 -3.09
C GLY A 129 -9.26 16.39 -3.27
N VAL A 130 -8.93 17.03 -2.14
CA VAL A 130 -7.99 18.15 -2.06
C VAL A 130 -7.03 17.91 -0.91
N ALA A 131 -5.77 18.23 -1.10
CA ALA A 131 -4.76 18.06 -0.06
C ALA A 131 -3.63 19.06 -0.22
N LYS A 132 -2.91 19.33 0.87
CA LYS A 132 -1.70 20.14 0.86
C LYS A 132 -0.71 19.58 1.85
N GLY A 133 0.55 19.49 1.47
CA GLY A 133 1.60 18.92 2.31
C GLY A 133 2.93 18.86 1.57
N ASN A 134 4.00 18.57 2.31
CA ASN A 134 5.30 18.34 1.70
C ASN A 134 5.34 16.96 1.06
N GLY A 135 5.90 16.86 -0.15
CA GLY A 135 6.09 15.60 -0.85
C GLY A 135 7.03 14.67 -0.08
N TRP A 136 6.66 13.40 0.03
CA TRP A 136 7.49 12.34 0.61
C TRP A 136 7.64 11.22 -0.41
N LEU A 137 8.83 11.08 -0.98
CA LEU A 137 9.09 10.05 -1.97
C LEU A 137 9.25 8.73 -1.25
N VAL A 138 8.42 7.76 -1.61
CA VAL A 138 8.60 6.38 -1.18
C VAL A 138 9.44 5.70 -2.24
N GLU A 139 10.63 5.29 -1.84
CA GLU A 139 11.55 4.55 -2.70
C GLU A 139 11.00 3.14 -3.00
N TYR A 140 11.62 2.45 -3.95
CA TYR A 140 11.19 1.17 -4.52
C TYR A 140 10.48 0.20 -3.54
N ASN A 141 9.45 -0.49 -4.05
CA ASN A 141 8.56 -1.42 -3.33
C ASN A 141 7.56 -0.73 -2.39
N PHE A 142 6.82 0.25 -2.92
CA PHE A 142 5.69 0.86 -2.20
C PHE A 142 4.64 -0.19 -1.84
N ASP A 143 4.65 -0.59 -0.57
CA ASP A 143 3.74 -1.56 0.02
C ASP A 143 3.07 -1.00 1.28
N SER A 144 2.22 -1.79 1.92
CA SER A 144 1.55 -1.38 3.15
C SER A 144 2.54 -1.01 4.27
N ASN A 145 3.70 -1.67 4.38
CA ASN A 145 4.68 -1.40 5.43
C ASN A 145 5.45 -0.10 5.19
N SER A 146 5.52 0.32 3.93
CA SER A 146 6.14 1.57 3.50
C SER A 146 5.36 2.81 3.96
N ILE A 147 4.10 2.67 4.39
CA ILE A 147 3.31 3.77 4.95
C ILE A 147 3.58 3.84 6.45
N LEU A 148 4.37 4.85 6.84
CA LEU A 148 4.87 5.04 8.19
C LEU A 148 4.16 6.20 8.91
N PRO A 149 4.07 6.19 10.25
CA PRO A 149 3.48 7.27 11.03
C PRO A 149 4.07 8.66 10.78
N GLU A 150 5.37 8.76 10.45
CA GLU A 150 6.03 10.05 10.20
C GLU A 150 5.57 10.75 8.91
N MET A 151 4.73 10.07 8.12
CA MET A 151 4.08 10.59 6.93
C MET A 151 2.75 11.31 7.23
N GLU A 152 2.33 11.44 8.49
CA GLU A 152 1.19 12.29 8.90
C GLU A 152 1.33 13.70 8.29
N GLU A 153 0.24 14.21 7.71
CA GLU A 153 0.15 15.52 7.02
C GLU A 153 1.05 15.68 5.77
N ARG A 154 1.73 14.61 5.33
CA ARG A 154 2.56 14.62 4.10
C ARG A 154 1.78 14.14 2.88
N ILE A 155 2.32 14.44 1.71
CA ILE A 155 1.84 13.86 0.46
C ILE A 155 2.81 12.77 0.01
N ILE A 156 2.36 11.52 0.01
CA ILE A 156 3.15 10.39 -0.48
C ILE A 156 3.31 10.50 -1.99
N LEU A 157 4.54 10.32 -2.47
CA LEU A 157 4.90 10.25 -3.88
C LEU A 157 5.35 8.82 -4.19
N ALA A 158 4.70 8.17 -5.15
CA ALA A 158 5.02 6.79 -5.53
C ALA A 158 5.03 6.58 -7.05
N THR A 159 5.84 5.63 -7.53
CA THR A 159 5.91 5.26 -8.96
C THR A 159 5.03 4.06 -9.31
N SER A 160 4.37 3.46 -8.33
CA SER A 160 3.44 2.34 -8.49
C SER A 160 2.08 2.69 -7.88
N MET A 161 1.02 2.15 -8.47
CA MET A 161 -0.33 2.34 -7.95
C MET A 161 -0.49 1.63 -6.59
N PRO A 162 -0.93 2.33 -5.53
CA PRO A 162 -1.25 1.69 -4.26
C PRO A 162 -2.46 0.79 -4.40
N THR A 163 -2.53 -0.24 -3.57
CA THR A 163 -3.78 -0.97 -3.34
C THR A 163 -4.77 -0.13 -2.53
N LEU A 164 -6.04 -0.52 -2.52
CA LEU A 164 -7.05 0.16 -1.72
C LEU A 164 -6.74 0.06 -0.20
N ALA A 165 -6.18 -1.06 0.25
CA ALA A 165 -5.75 -1.24 1.63
C ALA A 165 -4.64 -0.25 2.03
N MET A 166 -3.71 0.03 1.13
CA MET A 166 -2.67 1.03 1.33
C MET A 166 -3.27 2.44 1.44
N ILE A 167 -4.23 2.78 0.56
CA ILE A 167 -4.94 4.06 0.63
C ILE A 167 -5.65 4.22 1.98
N TYR A 168 -6.33 3.17 2.46
CA TYR A 168 -6.98 3.20 3.78
C TYR A 168 -5.99 3.35 4.92
N LYS A 169 -4.86 2.62 4.89
CA LYS A 169 -3.80 2.76 5.89
C LYS A 169 -3.23 4.18 5.92
N ALA A 170 -2.94 4.76 4.75
CA ALA A 170 -2.48 6.15 4.64
C ALA A 170 -3.49 7.13 5.24
N SER A 171 -4.77 6.98 4.89
CA SER A 171 -5.84 7.82 5.46
C SER A 171 -5.96 7.65 6.98
N ALA A 172 -5.79 6.45 7.52
CA ALA A 172 -5.87 6.18 8.96
C ALA A 172 -4.69 6.80 9.75
N ILE A 173 -3.51 6.86 9.13
CA ILE A 173 -2.32 7.50 9.70
C ILE A 173 -2.41 9.03 9.63
N GLY A 174 -3.27 9.59 8.79
CA GLY A 174 -3.42 11.03 8.60
C GLY A 174 -2.53 11.59 7.49
N VAL A 175 -2.13 10.76 6.53
CA VAL A 175 -1.45 11.21 5.31
C VAL A 175 -2.38 12.17 4.57
N ALA A 176 -1.87 13.34 4.20
CA ALA A 176 -2.68 14.37 3.55
C ALA A 176 -3.09 13.96 2.13
N GLY A 177 -2.19 13.33 1.37
CA GLY A 177 -2.50 12.89 0.02
C GLY A 177 -1.54 11.86 -0.54
N ILE A 178 -1.91 11.30 -1.69
CA ILE A 178 -1.06 10.38 -2.46
C ILE A 178 -1.03 10.86 -3.91
N VAL A 179 0.18 10.95 -4.46
CA VAL A 179 0.46 11.27 -5.85
C VAL A 179 1.22 10.10 -6.45
N VAL A 180 0.70 9.55 -7.55
CA VAL A 180 1.32 8.41 -8.22
C VAL A 180 1.69 8.78 -9.66
N ALA A 181 2.91 8.49 -10.08
CA ALA A 181 3.27 8.51 -11.50
C ALA A 181 3.27 7.07 -12.03
N SER A 182 2.26 6.68 -12.81
CA SER A 182 2.11 5.29 -13.30
C SER A 182 1.75 5.24 -14.78
N LYS A 183 2.23 4.20 -15.48
CA LYS A 183 1.83 3.88 -16.87
C LYS A 183 0.53 3.10 -16.91
N GLN A 184 0.26 2.34 -15.86
CA GLN A 184 -0.88 1.43 -15.76
C GLN A 184 -1.91 2.07 -14.84
N VAL A 185 -3.07 2.34 -15.42
CA VAL A 185 -4.20 2.97 -14.74
C VAL A 185 -5.43 2.14 -15.07
N ASP A 186 -5.84 1.29 -14.12
CA ASP A 186 -7.09 0.55 -14.25
C ASP A 186 -8.27 1.49 -13.93
N ALA A 187 -9.13 1.71 -14.92
CA ALA A 187 -10.31 2.55 -14.79
C ALA A 187 -11.27 2.07 -13.69
N LYS A 188 -11.41 0.75 -13.50
CA LYS A 188 -12.26 0.17 -12.44
C LYS A 188 -11.71 0.52 -11.07
N PHE A 189 -10.40 0.33 -10.88
CA PHE A 189 -9.73 0.71 -9.64
C PHE A 189 -9.91 2.20 -9.34
N LEU A 190 -9.68 3.08 -10.32
CA LEU A 190 -9.87 4.52 -10.14
C LEU A 190 -11.31 4.89 -9.74
N GLN A 191 -12.30 4.20 -10.30
CA GLN A 191 -13.69 4.41 -9.94
C GLN A 191 -13.96 4.02 -8.48
N SER A 192 -13.41 2.88 -8.02
CA SER A 192 -13.49 2.47 -6.62
C SER A 192 -12.83 3.49 -5.69
N VAL A 193 -11.60 3.93 -6.01
CA VAL A 193 -10.90 4.98 -5.25
C VAL A 193 -11.73 6.26 -5.18
N LYS A 194 -12.34 6.68 -6.29
CA LYS A 194 -13.20 7.87 -6.32
C LYS A 194 -14.41 7.70 -5.40
N GLN A 195 -15.12 6.58 -5.47
CA GLN A 195 -16.31 6.31 -4.65
C GLN A 195 -16.01 6.19 -3.15
N ASP A 196 -14.81 5.71 -2.81
CA ASP A 196 -14.39 5.51 -1.44
C ASP A 196 -13.79 6.76 -0.81
N LEU A 197 -13.08 7.59 -1.59
CA LEU A 197 -12.47 8.81 -1.07
C LEU A 197 -13.42 10.02 -1.11
N GLN A 198 -14.28 10.13 -2.13
CA GLN A 198 -15.16 11.29 -2.26
C GLN A 198 -16.13 11.43 -1.08
N GLY A 199 -15.89 12.47 -0.27
CA GLY A 199 -16.75 12.85 0.86
C GLY A 199 -16.60 11.99 2.12
N LYS A 200 -15.78 10.93 2.08
CA LYS A 200 -15.55 10.03 3.22
C LYS A 200 -14.13 10.11 3.78
N SER A 201 -13.17 10.62 3.01
CA SER A 201 -11.79 10.77 3.43
C SER A 201 -11.30 12.21 3.22
N HIS A 202 -10.30 12.58 4.03
CA HIS A 202 -9.55 13.83 3.88
C HIS A 202 -8.36 13.70 2.92
N LEU A 203 -8.13 12.48 2.41
CA LEU A 203 -6.98 12.16 1.58
C LEU A 203 -7.20 12.64 0.14
N GLY A 204 -6.29 13.48 -0.35
CA GLY A 204 -6.22 13.83 -1.76
C GLY A 204 -5.51 12.73 -2.57
N PHE A 205 -5.99 12.42 -3.77
CA PHE A 205 -5.38 11.42 -4.63
C PHE A 205 -5.21 11.94 -6.05
N LEU A 206 -4.01 11.83 -6.62
CA LEU A 206 -3.72 12.18 -8.02
C LEU A 206 -2.91 11.09 -8.70
N VAL A 207 -3.21 10.88 -9.98
CA VAL A 207 -2.40 10.04 -10.87
C VAL A 207 -1.83 10.92 -11.97
N LEU A 208 -0.50 11.07 -11.97
CA LEU A 208 0.26 11.80 -12.97
C LEU A 208 0.73 10.87 -14.09
N PRO A 209 1.09 11.43 -15.26
CA PRO A 209 1.79 10.68 -16.29
C PRO A 209 3.05 10.02 -15.74
N ALA A 210 3.35 8.80 -16.20
CA ALA A 210 4.56 8.08 -15.78
C ALA A 210 5.89 8.78 -16.14
N THR A 211 5.85 9.77 -17.02
CA THR A 211 6.99 10.60 -17.41
C THR A 211 7.31 11.68 -16.38
N THR A 212 6.44 11.91 -15.40
CA THR A 212 6.67 12.90 -14.35
C THR A 212 7.78 12.46 -13.41
N ASN A 213 8.79 13.32 -13.23
CA ASN A 213 9.89 13.09 -12.30
C ASN A 213 9.51 13.46 -10.85
N LEU A 214 9.07 12.46 -10.09
CA LEU A 214 8.65 12.64 -8.70
C LEU A 214 9.78 13.01 -7.74
N THR A 215 11.04 12.73 -8.06
CA THR A 215 12.19 13.09 -7.21
C THR A 215 12.29 14.60 -7.01
N THR A 216 11.89 15.39 -8.00
CA THR A 216 11.89 16.86 -7.91
C THR A 216 10.79 17.41 -6.98
N LEU A 217 9.86 16.57 -6.54
CA LEU A 217 8.75 16.93 -5.66
C LEU A 217 9.01 16.52 -4.20
N HIS A 218 10.08 15.76 -3.92
CA HIS A 218 10.40 15.35 -2.56
C HIS A 218 10.79 16.56 -1.69
N GLY A 219 10.17 16.67 -0.51
CA GLY A 219 10.36 17.79 0.42
C GLY A 219 9.69 19.09 -0.02
N VAL A 220 9.17 19.17 -1.24
CA VAL A 220 8.54 20.37 -1.80
C VAL A 220 7.09 20.46 -1.33
N LEU A 221 6.65 21.66 -1.00
CA LEU A 221 5.24 21.91 -0.67
C LEU A 221 4.40 21.79 -1.94
N ILE A 222 3.46 20.84 -1.92
CA ILE A 222 2.57 20.57 -3.05
C ILE A 222 1.10 20.64 -2.61
N GLU A 223 0.25 21.02 -3.55
CA GLU A 223 -1.20 21.09 -3.37
C GLU A 223 -1.90 20.25 -4.44
N ILE A 224 -2.75 19.33 -3.98
CA ILE A 224 -3.59 18.46 -4.79
C ILE A 224 -4.94 19.14 -5.00
N ASP A 225 -5.31 19.30 -6.26
CA ASP A 225 -6.65 19.64 -6.71
C ASP A 225 -7.18 18.51 -7.57
N GLY A 226 -7.72 17.48 -6.89
CA GLY A 226 -8.16 16.25 -7.52
C GLY A 226 -9.34 16.45 -8.47
N GLU A 227 -10.26 17.36 -8.15
CA GLU A 227 -11.42 17.67 -8.98
C GLU A 227 -11.01 18.25 -10.33
N ASN A 228 -10.04 19.16 -10.34
CA ASN A 228 -9.52 19.78 -11.55
C ASN A 228 -8.31 19.05 -12.13
N LYS A 229 -7.91 17.91 -11.54
CA LYS A 229 -6.75 17.10 -11.93
C LYS A 229 -5.45 17.90 -12.03
N LYS A 230 -5.20 18.75 -11.04
CA LYS A 230 -4.00 19.60 -11.01
C LYS A 230 -3.19 19.36 -9.75
N LEU A 231 -1.87 19.29 -9.93
CA LEU A 231 -0.90 19.39 -8.85
C LEU A 231 -0.22 20.76 -8.94
N PHE A 232 -0.23 21.52 -7.86
CA PHE A 232 0.51 22.78 -7.75
C PHE A 232 1.76 22.55 -6.92
N VAL A 233 2.89 23.06 -7.39
CA VAL A 233 4.21 22.84 -6.79
C VAL A 233 4.83 24.19 -6.42
N ASP A 234 5.09 24.41 -5.13
CA ASP A 234 5.73 25.61 -4.60
C ASP A 234 7.26 25.43 -4.62
N LYS A 235 7.89 25.76 -5.75
CA LYS A 235 9.35 25.76 -5.88
C LYS A 235 9.90 27.05 -5.27
N LYS A 236 10.11 27.05 -3.96
CA LYS A 236 10.87 28.09 -3.27
C LYS A 236 12.35 28.06 -3.64
#